data_AF-A0A497E2P1-F1
#
_entry.id   AF-A0A497E2P1-F1
#
_cell.length_a   1.000
_cell.length_b   1.000
_cell.length_c   1.000
_cell.angle_alpha   90.00
_cell.angle_beta   90.00
_cell.angle_gamma   90.00
#
_symmetry.space_group_name_H-M   'P 1'
#
loop_
_entity.id
_entity.type
_entity.pdbx_description
1 polymer ?
#
loop_
_entity_poly.entity_id
_entity_poly.type
_entity_poly.pdbx_seq_one_letter_code
_entity_poly.pdbx_strand_id
1 'polypeptide(L)' 'MAMGRTTKTISLSVPPEMAEKIKELMKKEGRTRSELIREALRRYIERQEWREILRYGRMKAKEMGITEDQVEDIVDEYRK' A
#
# COMPACT_ATOMS: atom_id res chain seq x y z
N MET A 1 15.03 10.27 -27.53
CA MET A 1 14.32 9.11 -26.96
C MET A 1 12.90 9.54 -26.64
N ALA A 2 11.89 8.93 -27.27
CA ALA A 2 10.50 9.32 -27.03
C ALA A 2 10.09 8.89 -25.62
N MET A 3 9.87 9.87 -24.75
CA MET A 3 9.39 9.64 -23.39
C MET A 3 7.92 9.21 -23.50
N GLY A 4 7.68 7.90 -23.54
CA GLY A 4 6.34 7.32 -23.64
C GLY A 4 5.45 7.77 -22.47
N ARG A 5 4.13 7.81 -22.69
CA ARG A 5 3.16 8.21 -21.65
C ARG A 5 3.37 7.40 -20.36
N THR A 6 3.49 8.07 -19.23
CA THR A 6 3.73 7.47 -17.90
C THR A 6 2.50 6.84 -17.25
N THR A 7 1.37 6.79 -17.95
CA THR A 7 0.08 6.33 -17.41
C THR A 7 -0.64 5.40 -18.39
N LYS A 8 -1.23 4.31 -17.88
CA LYS A 8 -2.11 3.41 -18.61
C LYS A 8 -3.56 3.58 -18.12
N THR A 9 -4.51 3.70 -19.05
CA THR A 9 -5.95 3.79 -18.72
C THR A 9 -6.49 2.41 -18.33
N ILE A 10 -7.28 2.36 -17.28
CA ILE A 10 -8.05 1.19 -16.87
C ILE A 10 -9.55 1.54 -16.85
N SER A 11 -10.39 0.62 -17.30
CA SER A 11 -11.85 0.70 -17.20
C SER A 11 -12.32 -0.36 -16.21
N LEU A 12 -13.22 0.01 -15.30
CA LEU A 12 -13.82 -0.92 -14.34
C LEU A 12 -15.30 -0.64 -14.16
N SER A 13 -16.07 -1.71 -14.01
CA SER A 13 -17.47 -1.65 -13.58
C SER A 13 -17.53 -1.81 -12.06
N VAL A 14 -18.39 -1.04 -11.40
CA VAL A 14 -18.64 -1.12 -9.96
C VAL A 14 -20.14 -1.19 -9.67
N PRO A 15 -20.56 -1.75 -8.53
CA PRO A 15 -21.96 -1.69 -8.11
C PRO A 15 -22.50 -0.25 -8.10
N PRO A 16 -23.78 -0.01 -8.46
CA PRO A 16 -24.34 1.34 -8.51
C PRO A 16 -24.20 2.12 -7.20
N GLU A 17 -24.43 1.46 -6.07
CA GLU A 17 -24.24 2.01 -4.72
C GLU A 17 -22.80 2.47 -4.45
N MET A 18 -21.81 1.78 -5.02
CA MET A 18 -20.40 2.16 -4.90
C MET A 18 -20.10 3.39 -5.75
N ALA A 19 -20.71 3.49 -6.94
CA ALA A 19 -20.58 4.68 -7.78
C ALA A 19 -21.10 5.94 -7.08
N GLU A 20 -22.22 5.84 -6.36
CA GLU A 20 -22.74 6.95 -5.56
C GLU A 20 -21.80 7.33 -4.41
N LYS A 21 -21.29 6.35 -3.64
CA LYS A 21 -20.30 6.61 -2.59
C LYS A 21 -19.02 7.28 -3.12
N ILE A 22 -18.56 6.88 -4.31
CA ILE A 22 -17.41 7.52 -4.97
C ILE A 22 -17.71 9.00 -5.25
N LYS A 23 -18.90 9.31 -5.79
CA LYS A 23 -19.31 10.71 -6.05
C LYS A 23 -19.38 11.54 -4.76
N GLU A 24 -19.92 10.98 -3.69
CA GLU A 24 -19.99 11.64 -2.38
C GLU A 24 -18.59 11.95 -1.83
N LEU A 25 -17.68 10.97 -1.87
CA LEU A 25 -16.29 11.16 -1.44
C LEU A 25 -15.56 12.20 -2.28
N MET A 26 -15.75 12.19 -3.60
CA MET A 26 -15.19 13.20 -4.49
C MET A 26 -15.62 14.62 -4.10
N LYS A 27 -16.92 14.81 -3.81
CA LYS A 27 -17.46 16.11 -3.37
C LYS A 27 -16.92 16.52 -2.01
N LYS A 28 -16.88 15.59 -1.06
CA LYS A 28 -16.43 15.83 0.32
C LYS A 28 -14.94 16.19 0.38
N GLU A 29 -14.11 15.52 -0.40
CA GLU A 29 -12.66 15.70 -0.39
C GLU A 29 -12.15 16.72 -1.42
N GLY A 30 -13.02 17.21 -2.33
CA GLY A 30 -12.62 18.11 -3.41
C GLY A 30 -11.68 17.46 -4.43
N ARG A 31 -11.82 16.14 -4.66
CA ARG A 31 -10.90 15.34 -5.48
C ARG A 31 -11.55 14.84 -6.75
N THR A 32 -10.74 14.65 -7.79
CA THR A 32 -11.21 13.98 -9.01
C THR A 32 -11.36 12.47 -8.79
N ARG A 33 -12.20 11.83 -9.61
CA ARG A 33 -12.39 10.38 -9.60
C ARG A 33 -11.06 9.63 -9.74
N SER A 34 -10.23 10.06 -10.69
CA SER A 34 -8.94 9.41 -10.96
C SER A 34 -7.94 9.58 -9.82
N GLU A 35 -7.97 10.68 -9.06
CA GLU A 35 -7.13 10.83 -7.87
C GLU A 35 -7.58 9.93 -6.74
N LEU A 36 -8.88 9.91 -6.46
CA LEU A 36 -9.46 9.08 -5.40
C LEU A 36 -9.15 7.60 -5.63
N ILE A 37 -9.41 7.10 -6.84
CA ILE A 37 -9.21 5.69 -7.19
C ILE A 37 -7.72 5.32 -7.22
N ARG A 38 -6.84 6.18 -7.78
CA ARG A 38 -5.40 5.90 -7.78
C ARG A 38 -4.83 5.83 -6.36
N GLU A 39 -5.25 6.73 -5.47
CA GLU A 39 -4.81 6.72 -4.08
C GLU A 39 -5.33 5.50 -3.32
N ALA A 40 -6.59 5.13 -3.52
CA ALA A 40 -7.16 3.92 -2.92
C ALA A 40 -6.41 2.66 -3.36
N LEU A 41 -6.10 2.54 -4.65
CA LEU A 41 -5.32 1.42 -5.20
C LEU A 41 -3.89 1.40 -4.66
N ARG A 42 -3.22 2.56 -4.60
CA ARG A 42 -1.86 2.68 -4.03
C ARG A 42 -1.82 2.16 -2.59
N ARG A 43 -2.72 2.67 -1.73
CA ARG A 43 -2.82 2.24 -0.33
C ARG A 43 -3.15 0.75 -0.18
N TYR A 44 -3.95 0.21 -1.09
CA TYR A 44 -4.27 -1.21 -1.08
C TYR A 44 -3.04 -2.07 -1.40
N ILE A 45 -2.29 -1.71 -2.45
CA ILE A 45 -1.07 -2.40 -2.88
C ILE A 45 -0.01 -2.35 -1.78
N GLU A 46 0.32 -1.14 -1.28
CA GLU A 46 1.30 -0.96 -0.20
C GLU A 46 0.93 -1.80 1.03
N ARG A 47 -0.36 -1.88 1.38
CA ARG A 47 -0.81 -2.72 2.50
C ARG A 47 -0.61 -4.22 2.24
N GLN A 48 -0.76 -4.70 0.99
CA GLN A 48 -0.48 -6.09 0.67
C GLN A 48 1.03 -6.37 0.75
N GLU A 49 1.86 -5.49 0.19
CA GLU A 49 3.32 -5.62 0.24
C GLU A 49 3.84 -5.63 1.69
N TRP A 50 3.37 -4.70 2.53
CA TRP A 50 3.70 -4.67 3.96
C TRP A 50 3.25 -5.93 4.69
N ARG A 51 2.09 -6.50 4.34
CA ARG A 51 1.60 -7.74 4.95
C ARG A 51 2.54 -8.90 4.67
N GLU A 52 3.10 -8.98 3.47
CA GLU A 52 4.05 -10.01 3.08
C GLU A 52 5.37 -9.85 3.83
N ILE A 53 5.92 -8.63 3.87
CA ILE A 53 7.16 -8.32 4.62
C ILE A 53 7.00 -8.68 6.10
N LEU A 54 5.90 -8.26 6.73
CA LEU A 54 5.65 -8.56 8.14
C LEU A 54 5.44 -10.06 8.38
N ARG A 55 4.83 -10.79 7.43
CA ARG A 55 4.69 -12.24 7.52
C ARG A 55 6.06 -12.92 7.49
N TYR A 56 6.89 -12.54 6.53
CA TYR A 56 8.26 -13.05 6.43
C TYR A 56 9.07 -12.75 7.69
N GLY A 57 9.05 -11.49 8.15
CA GLY A 57 9.76 -11.06 9.35
C GLY A 57 9.34 -11.84 10.59
N ARG A 58 8.03 -12.03 10.81
CA ARG A 58 7.51 -12.85 11.92
C ARG A 58 7.98 -14.30 11.86
N MET A 59 8.00 -14.90 10.67
CA MET A 59 8.50 -16.26 10.50
C MET A 59 9.98 -16.35 10.86
N LYS A 60 10.80 -15.40 10.38
CA LYS A 60 12.24 -15.41 10.62
C LYS A 60 12.60 -15.12 12.08
N ALA A 61 11.92 -14.16 12.71
CA ALA A 61 12.08 -13.87 14.13
C ALA A 61 11.79 -15.11 14.98
N LYS A 62 10.71 -15.85 14.67
CA LYS A 62 10.38 -17.10 15.35
C LYS A 62 11.43 -18.20 15.15
N GLU A 63 11.94 -18.35 13.92
CA GLU A 63 13.00 -19.32 13.59
C GLU A 63 14.30 -19.02 14.36
N MET A 64 14.62 -17.73 14.52
CA MET A 64 15.84 -17.27 15.18
C MET A 64 15.69 -17.01 16.69
N GLY A 65 14.48 -17.15 17.23
CA GLY A 65 14.19 -16.87 18.64
C GLY A 65 14.34 -15.40 19.03
N ILE A 66 14.20 -14.47 18.08
CA ILE A 66 14.37 -13.03 18.29
C ILE A 66 13.09 -12.44 18.92
N THR A 67 13.25 -11.71 20.01
CA THR A 67 12.20 -10.90 20.65
C THR A 67 12.34 -9.42 20.32
N GLU A 68 11.30 -8.64 20.59
CA GLU A 68 11.22 -7.21 20.22
C GLU A 68 12.31 -6.36 20.91
N ASP A 69 12.65 -6.67 22.16
CA ASP A 69 13.69 -6.02 22.95
C ASP A 69 15.10 -6.23 22.39
N GLN A 70 15.32 -7.30 21.62
CA GLN A 70 16.63 -7.58 21.00
C GLN A 70 16.85 -6.84 19.67
N VAL A 71 15.81 -6.22 19.11
CA VAL A 71 15.88 -5.62 17.77
C VAL A 71 16.86 -4.46 17.71
N GLU A 72 16.90 -3.61 18.75
CA GLU A 72 17.80 -2.45 18.80
C GLU A 72 19.27 -2.89 18.80
N ASP A 73 19.63 -3.84 19.66
CA ASP A 73 20.98 -4.40 19.73
C ASP A 73 21.44 -5.04 18.41
N ILE A 74 20.57 -5.83 17.77
CA ILE A 74 20.87 -6.49 16.48
C ILE A 74 21.12 -5.44 15.37
N VAL A 75 20.31 -4.37 15.34
CA VAL A 75 20.45 -3.31 14.33
C VAL A 75 21.71 -2.49 14.55
N ASP A 76 22.06 -2.19 15.80
CA ASP A 76 23.27 -1.46 16.14
C ASP A 76 24.54 -2.26 15.86
N GLU A 77 24.51 -3.58 16.07
CA GLU A 77 25.61 -4.48 15.68
C GLU A 77 25.84 -4.46 14.16
N TYR A 78 24.77 -4.47 13.36
CA TYR A 78 24.87 -4.48 11.89
C TYR A 78 25.31 -3.13 11.29
N ARG A 79 25.06 -2.01 11.96
CA ARG A 79 25.39 -0.66 11.48
C ARG A 79 26.83 -0.22 11.74
N LYS A 80 27.60 -0.98 12.51
CA LYS A 80 29.04 -0.75 12.76
C LYS A 80 29.90 -1.23 11.60
#